data_AF-A0A1J4U394-F1
#
_entry.id   AF-A0A1J4U394-F1
#
_cell.length_a   1.000
_cell.length_b   1.000
_cell.length_c   1.000
_cell.angle_alpha   90.00
_cell.angle_beta   90.00
_cell.angle_gamma   90.00
#
_symmetry.space_group_name_H-M   'P 1'
#
loop_
_entity.id
_entity.type
_entity.pdbx_description
1 polymer ?
#
loop_
_entity_poly.entity_id
_entity_poly.type
_entity_poly.pdbx_seq_one_letter_code
_entity_poly.pdbx_strand_id
1 'polypeptide(L)' 'MEYHIVVEKLCACARRKNMPQIKTLSDKESALRVARAWAQELNETFCGKHGFEVVEVDDNFVITVGEGSY' A
#
# COMPACT_ATOMS: atom_id res chain seq x y z
N MET A 1 2.82 20.58 -2.22
CA MET A 1 2.29 19.65 -1.19
C MET A 1 2.77 18.27 -1.58
N GLU A 2 3.30 17.52 -0.63
CA GLU A 2 3.81 16.17 -0.85
C GLU A 2 2.84 15.18 -0.20
N TYR A 3 2.49 14.14 -0.94
CA TYR A 3 1.57 13.09 -0.52
C TYR A 3 2.38 11.80 -0.34
N HIS A 4 2.30 11.20 0.85
CA HIS A 4 3.04 9.99 1.16
C HIS A 4 2.12 8.78 1.10
N ILE A 5 2.57 7.76 0.37
CA ILE A 5 2.02 6.42 0.38
C ILE A 5 2.86 5.60 1.35
N VAL A 6 2.24 5.04 2.39
CA VAL A 6 2.92 4.28 3.45
C VAL A 6 2.30 2.91 3.55
N VAL A 7 3.10 1.84 3.41
CA VAL A 7 2.65 0.47 3.68
C VAL A 7 2.91 0.17 5.15
N GLU A 8 1.84 0.02 5.93
CA GLU A 8 1.93 -0.18 7.39
C GLU A 8 2.63 -1.51 7.73
N LYS A 9 2.23 -2.58 7.04
CA LYS A 9 2.81 -3.91 7.20
C LYS A 9 3.14 -4.52 5.84
N LEU A 10 4.43 -4.50 5.50
CA LEU A 10 4.94 -5.25 4.35
C LEU A 10 4.90 -6.76 4.65
N CYS A 11 4.10 -7.52 3.89
CA CYS A 11 4.15 -8.99 3.98
C CYS A 11 5.52 -9.53 3.53
N ALA A 12 5.92 -10.70 4.03
CA ALA A 12 7.23 -11.28 3.73
C ALA A 12 7.48 -11.42 2.21
N CYS A 13 6.42 -11.65 1.42
CA CYS A 13 6.51 -11.69 -0.04
C CYS A 13 6.94 -10.35 -0.64
N ALA A 14 6.37 -9.23 -0.16
CA ALA A 14 6.71 -7.88 -0.61
C ALA A 14 8.14 -7.50 -0.20
N ARG A 15 8.56 -7.90 1.02
CA ARG A 15 9.95 -7.73 1.48
C ARG A 15 10.95 -8.48 0.61
N ARG A 16 10.63 -9.72 0.18
CA ARG A 16 11.50 -10.52 -0.71
C ARG A 16 11.73 -9.88 -2.08
N LYS A 17 10.78 -9.09 -2.60
CA LYS A 17 10.93 -8.36 -3.86
C LYS A 17 11.56 -6.98 -3.70
N ASN A 18 12.03 -6.62 -2.49
CA ASN A 18 12.55 -5.28 -2.19
C ASN A 18 11.54 -4.17 -2.52
N MET A 19 10.25 -4.41 -2.26
CA MET A 19 9.22 -3.40 -2.48
C MET A 19 9.41 -2.24 -1.48
N PRO A 20 9.43 -0.98 -1.94
CA PRO A 20 9.57 0.17 -1.05
C PRO A 20 8.35 0.30 -0.12
N GLN A 21 8.61 0.59 1.16
CA GLN A 21 7.55 0.77 2.15
C GLN A 21 6.88 2.14 2.07
N ILE A 22 7.62 3.15 1.62
CA ILE A 22 7.16 4.53 1.53
C ILE A 22 7.42 5.05 0.12
N LYS A 23 6.44 5.75 -0.44
CA LYS A 23 6.58 6.44 -1.73
C LYS A 23 5.94 7.83 -1.64
N THR A 24 6.70 8.85 -1.99
CA THR A 24 6.23 10.24 -1.99
C THR A 24 5.88 10.69 -3.40
N LEU A 25 4.77 11.41 -3.55
CA LEU A 25 4.29 11.96 -4.81
C LEU A 25 3.88 13.42 -4.61
N SER A 26 3.92 14.22 -5.67
CA SER A 26 3.58 15.64 -5.65
C SER A 26 2.09 15.94 -5.90
N ASP A 27 1.30 14.91 -6.20
CA ASP A 27 -0.10 15.02 -6.62
C ASP A 27 -1.00 14.01 -5.91
N LYS A 28 -2.14 14.49 -5.38
CA LYS A 28 -3.07 13.68 -4.57
C LYS A 28 -3.73 12.57 -5.38
N GLU A 29 -4.22 12.91 -6.58
CA GLU A 29 -4.93 11.95 -7.43
C GLU A 29 -4.00 10.84 -7.89
N SER A 30 -2.77 11.21 -8.25
CA SER A 30 -1.72 10.27 -8.62
C SER A 30 -1.33 9.40 -7.43
N ALA A 31 -1.23 9.97 -6.23
CA ALA A 31 -0.94 9.22 -5.01
C ALA A 31 -2.03 8.21 -4.66
N LEU A 32 -3.31 8.59 -4.73
CA LEU A 32 -4.43 7.69 -4.55
C LEU A 32 -4.43 6.56 -5.59
N ARG A 33 -4.20 6.89 -6.87
CA ARG A 33 -4.16 5.91 -7.97
C ARG A 33 -3.03 4.90 -7.77
N VAL A 34 -1.84 5.37 -7.39
CA VAL A 34 -0.68 4.51 -7.13
C VAL A 34 -0.88 3.66 -5.88
N ALA A 35 -1.44 4.22 -4.81
CA ALA A 35 -1.74 3.47 -3.59
C ALA A 35 -2.73 2.32 -3.85
N ARG A 36 -3.78 2.57 -4.63
CA ARG A 36 -4.77 1.53 -5.04
C ARG A 36 -4.13 0.44 -5.89
N ALA A 37 -3.32 0.83 -6.88
CA ALA A 37 -2.58 -0.13 -7.70
C ALA A 37 -1.63 -0.99 -6.86
N TRP A 38 -0.92 -0.40 -5.88
CA TRP A 38 -0.07 -1.13 -4.96
C TRP A 38 -0.84 -2.10 -4.07
N ALA A 39 -1.96 -1.68 -3.49
CA ALA A 39 -2.81 -2.57 -2.72
C ALA A 39 -3.29 -3.75 -3.58
N GLN A 40 -3.71 -3.49 -4.83
CA GLN A 40 -4.12 -4.54 -5.76
C GLN A 40 -2.97 -5.49 -6.12
N GLU A 41 -1.78 -4.98 -6.42
CA GLU A 41 -0.60 -5.79 -6.70
C GLU A 41 -0.23 -6.67 -5.49
N LEU A 42 -0.29 -6.12 -4.27
CA LEU A 42 -0.06 -6.84 -3.02
C LEU A 42 -1.08 -7.97 -2.79
N ASN A 43 -2.35 -7.71 -3.12
CA ASN A 43 -3.42 -8.70 -3.07
C ASN A 43 -3.22 -9.83 -4.10
N GLU A 44 -2.98 -9.49 -5.37
CA GLU A 44 -2.96 -10.45 -6.47
C GLU A 44 -1.62 -11.20 -6.63
N THR A 45 -0.49 -10.49 -6.49
CA THR A 45 0.84 -11.01 -6.86
C THR A 45 1.61 -11.58 -5.68
N PHE A 46 1.50 -10.96 -4.52
CA PHE A 46 2.41 -11.24 -3.41
C PHE A 46 1.89 -12.28 -2.45
N CYS A 47 0.71 -12.03 -1.91
CA CYS A 47 0.25 -12.77 -0.75
C CYS A 47 -1.02 -13.59 -1.06
N GLY A 48 -1.97 -13.11 -1.88
CA GLY A 48 -3.17 -13.87 -2.31
C GLY A 48 -4.10 -14.35 -1.18
N LYS A 49 -3.66 -14.17 0.08
CA LYS A 49 -4.25 -14.66 1.33
C LYS A 49 -4.52 -13.52 2.32
N HIS A 50 -3.89 -12.37 2.10
CA HIS A 50 -4.05 -11.17 2.92
C HIS A 50 -4.75 -10.12 2.06
N GLY A 51 -5.83 -9.55 2.59
CA GLY A 51 -6.51 -8.40 1.98
C GLY A 51 -5.74 -7.13 2.29
N PHE A 52 -5.22 -6.42 1.29
CA PHE A 52 -4.66 -5.08 1.48
C PHE A 52 -5.67 -4.03 1.06
N GLU A 53 -5.81 -3.00 1.89
CA GLU A 53 -6.71 -1.88 1.66
C GLU A 53 -5.99 -0.54 1.84
N VAL A 54 -6.47 0.48 1.13
CA VAL A 54 -5.92 1.83 1.18
C VAL A 54 -6.81 2.69 2.07
N VAL A 55 -6.24 3.24 3.13
CA VAL A 55 -6.87 4.17 4.05
C VAL A 55 -6.29 5.56 3.82
N GLU A 56 -7.14 6.55 3.58
CA GLU A 56 -6.72 7.95 3.52
C GLU A 56 -6.61 8.50 4.94
N VAL A 57 -5.41 9.00 5.30
CA VAL A 57 -5.11 9.61 6.60
C VAL A 57 -4.57 11.00 6.33
N ASP A 58 -5.39 12.01 6.60
CA ASP A 58 -5.12 13.42 6.27
C ASP A 58 -4.82 13.60 4.77
N ASP A 59 -3.59 13.99 4.41
CA ASP A 59 -3.09 14.12 3.05
C ASP A 59 -2.20 12.92 2.63
N ASN A 60 -2.30 11.79 3.32
CA ASN A 60 -1.48 10.60 3.07
C ASN A 60 -2.33 9.36 2.82
N PHE A 61 -1.72 8.35 2.21
CA PHE A 61 -2.36 7.09 1.87
C PHE A 61 -1.65 5.95 2.58
N VAL A 62 -2.33 5.30 3.51
CA VAL A 62 -1.79 4.17 4.26
C VAL A 62 -2.35 2.87 3.71
N ILE A 63 -1.49 1.96 3.27
CA ILE A 63 -1.87 0.61 2.86
C ILE A 63 -1.74 -0.30 4.08
N THR A 64 -2.88 -0.74 4.61
CA THR A 64 -2.95 -1.68 5.73
C THR A 64 -3.46 -3.04 5.28
N VAL A 65 -3.28 -4.04 6.14
CA VAL A 65 -3.78 -5.40 5.91
C VAL A 65 -5.11 -5.54 6.66
N GLY A 66 -6.19 -5.82 5.94
CA GLY A 66 -7.49 -6.09 6.51
C GLY A 66 -7.41 -7.31 7.43
N GLU A 67 -7.85 -7.15 8.68
CA GLU A 67 -7.90 -8.20 9.69
C GLU A 67 -8.86 -9.31 9.26
N GLY A 68 -8.35 -10.31 8.53
CA GLY A 68 -9.18 -11.42 8.05
C GLY A 68 -8.49 -12.78 7.92
N SER A 69 -7.19 -12.89 8.20
CA SER A 69 -6.47 -14.18 8.12
C SER A 69 -5.29 -14.19 9.11
N TYR A 70 -5.58 -14.47 10.38
CA TYR A 70 -4.58 -14.96 11.33
C TYR A 70 -4.70 -16.47 11.47
#